data_AF-R7PZL9-F1
#
_entry.id   AF-R7PZL9-F1
#
_cell.length_a   1.000
_cell.length_b   1.000
_cell.length_c   1.000
_cell.angle_alpha   90.00
_cell.angle_beta   90.00
_cell.angle_gamma   90.00
#
_symmetry.space_group_name_H-M   'P 1'
#
loop_
_entity.id
_entity.type
_entity.pdbx_description
1 polymer ?
#
loop_
_entity_poly.entity_id
_entity_poly.type
_entity_poly.pdbx_seq_one_letter_code
_entity_poly.pdbx_strand_id
1 'polypeptide(L)' 'MEDDLDVKFDLRMCRRTFGQRYLDSDVDIESVSVLMGHASTKTTEGFYSRKRLNKAIDNARSSWLSSGGQ' A
#
# COMPACT_ATOMS: atom_id res chain seq x y z
N MET A 1 21.55 10.87 -17.02
CA MET A 1 20.08 10.77 -16.83
C MET A 1 19.72 10.35 -15.39
N GLU A 2 20.33 9.31 -14.80
CA GLU A 2 20.24 9.05 -13.34
C GLU A 2 21.26 9.86 -12.55
N ASP A 3 22.53 9.87 -13.01
CA ASP A 3 23.64 10.59 -12.36
C ASP A 3 23.47 12.11 -12.37
N ASP A 4 22.75 12.66 -13.36
CA ASP A 4 22.47 14.10 -13.45
C ASP A 4 21.43 14.56 -12.42
N LEU A 5 20.62 13.62 -11.90
CA LEU A 5 19.57 13.87 -10.91
C LEU A 5 19.96 13.34 -9.52
N ASP A 6 21.07 12.61 -9.39
CA ASP A 6 21.48 11.86 -8.19
C ASP A 6 20.35 10.97 -7.62
N VAL A 7 19.50 10.44 -8.51
CA VAL A 7 18.40 9.54 -8.16
C VAL A 7 18.60 8.23 -8.89
N LYS A 8 18.74 7.14 -8.13
CA LYS A 8 18.69 5.78 -8.69
C LYS A 8 17.25 5.41 -9.01
N PHE A 9 16.95 5.08 -10.26
CA PHE A 9 15.63 4.60 -10.64
C PHE A 9 15.59 3.06 -10.62
N ASP A 10 14.73 2.51 -9.77
CA ASP A 10 14.29 1.13 -9.90
C ASP A 10 12.96 1.15 -10.67
N LEU A 11 12.89 0.49 -11.82
CA LEU A 11 11.68 0.43 -12.65
C LEU A 11 10.46 -0.09 -11.87
N ARG A 12 10.67 -0.83 -10.78
CA ARG A 12 9.60 -1.30 -9.89
C ARG A 12 9.02 -0.18 -9.03
N MET A 13 9.70 0.95 -8.84
CA MET A 13 9.23 2.08 -8.02
C MET A 13 7.87 2.59 -8.47
N CYS A 14 7.63 2.72 -9.78
CA CYS A 14 6.33 3.13 -10.29
C CYS A 14 5.22 2.16 -9.85
N ARG A 15 5.49 0.86 -9.90
CA ARG A 15 4.55 -0.19 -9.49
C ARG A 15 4.35 -0.20 -7.97
N ARG A 16 5.38 0.10 -7.17
CA ARG A 16 5.27 0.31 -5.72
C ARG A 16 4.36 1.49 -5.38
N THR A 17 4.63 2.64 -6.00
CA THR A 17 3.85 3.87 -5.81
C THR A 17 2.39 3.67 -6.22
N PHE A 18 2.15 2.97 -7.34
CA PHE A 18 0.81 2.60 -7.77
C PHE A 18 0.07 1.81 -6.69
N GLY A 19 0.62 0.67 -6.25
CA GLY A 19 -0.02 -0.17 -5.23
C GLY A 19 -0.23 0.58 -3.91
N GLN A 20 0.77 1.35 -3.47
CA GLN A 20 0.69 2.09 -2.22
C GLN A 20 -0.38 3.19 -2.27
N ARG A 21 -0.56 3.87 -3.40
CA ARG A 21 -1.60 4.91 -3.56
C ARG A 21 -3.01 4.35 -3.36
N TYR A 22 -3.29 3.16 -3.86
CA TYR A 22 -4.60 2.52 -3.70
C TYR A 22 -4.81 2.03 -2.26
N LEU A 23 -3.80 1.42 -1.63
CA LEU A 23 -3.88 1.06 -0.20
C LEU A 23 -4.07 2.29 0.70
N ASP A 24 -3.39 3.39 0.39
CA ASP A 24 -3.54 4.66 1.11
C ASP A 24 -4.93 5.28 0.87
N SER A 25 -5.65 4.85 -0.18
CA SER A 25 -7.04 5.20 -0.49
C SER A 25 -8.05 4.15 0.02
N ASP A 26 -7.62 3.29 0.95
CA ASP A 26 -8.43 2.25 1.61
C ASP A 26 -8.94 1.12 0.71
N VAL A 27 -8.33 0.91 -0.46
CA VAL A 27 -8.53 -0.33 -1.22
C VAL A 27 -7.85 -1.50 -0.48
N ASP A 28 -8.51 -2.65 -0.44
CA ASP A 28 -8.00 -3.85 0.21
C ASP A 28 -6.79 -4.46 -0.52
N ILE A 29 -5.99 -5.24 0.21
CA ILE A 29 -4.74 -5.79 -0.30
C ILE A 29 -4.97 -6.85 -1.39
N GLU A 30 -6.08 -7.59 -1.33
CA GLU A 30 -6.45 -8.57 -2.35
C GLU A 30 -6.73 -7.88 -3.69
N SER A 31 -7.56 -6.84 -3.69
CA SER A 31 -7.88 -6.02 -4.87
C SER A 31 -6.63 -5.36 -5.46
N VAL A 32 -5.77 -4.76 -4.62
CA VAL A 32 -4.50 -4.18 -5.08
C VAL A 32 -3.60 -5.25 -5.68
N SER A 33 -3.50 -6.43 -5.05
CA SER A 33 -2.70 -7.55 -5.56
C SER A 33 -3.17 -8.00 -6.95
N VAL A 34 -4.48 -8.10 -7.16
CA VAL A 34 -5.08 -8.44 -8.46
C VAL A 34 -4.82 -7.37 -9.50
N LEU A 35 -4.99 -6.08 -9.16
CA LEU A 35 -4.69 -4.95 -10.07
C LEU A 35 -3.22 -4.92 -10.50
N MET A 36 -2.33 -5.34 -9.61
CA MET A 36 -0.91 -5.47 -9.91
C MET A 36 -0.58 -6.75 -10.67
N GLY A 37 -1.53 -7.65 -10.90
CA GLY A 37 -1.32 -8.92 -11.58
C GLY A 37 -0.45 -9.91 -10.78
N HIS A 38 -0.52 -9.88 -9.46
CA HIS A 38 0.18 -10.83 -8.60
C HIS A 38 -0.71 -12.04 -8.26
N ALA A 39 -0.11 -13.22 -8.28
CA ALA A 39 -0.77 -14.46 -7.89
C ALA A 39 -1.05 -14.59 -6.37
N SER A 40 -0.42 -13.74 -5.55
CA SER A 40 -0.60 -13.72 -4.10
C SER A 40 -0.29 -12.34 -3.53
N THR A 41 -1.03 -11.97 -2.48
CA THR A 41 -0.79 -10.76 -1.67
C THR A 41 0.61 -10.72 -1.06
N LYS A 42 1.23 -11.88 -0.78
CA LYS A 42 2.60 -11.98 -0.24
C LYS A 42 3.62 -11.21 -1.09
N THR A 43 3.50 -11.29 -2.42
CA THR A 43 4.40 -10.56 -3.33
C THR A 43 4.16 -9.06 -3.25
N THR A 44 2.89 -8.65 -3.18
CA THR A 44 2.49 -7.25 -3.03
C THR A 44 3.03 -6.67 -1.72
N GLU A 45 2.76 -7.32 -0.60
CA GLU A 45 3.15 -6.86 0.74
C GLU A 45 4.66 -6.86 0.96
N GLY A 46 5.36 -7.89 0.45
CA GLY A 46 6.79 -8.05 0.66
C GLY A 46 7.64 -7.10 -0.19
N PHE A 47 7.21 -6.79 -1.42
CA PHE A 47 8.09 -6.13 -2.39
C PHE A 47 7.53 -4.85 -2.97
N TYR A 48 6.23 -4.57 -2.86
CA TYR A 48 5.61 -3.48 -3.60
C TYR A 48 4.90 -2.46 -2.71
N SER A 49 3.92 -2.88 -1.91
CA SER A 49 3.07 -1.97 -1.14
C SER A 49 2.39 -2.72 0.00
N ARG A 50 2.25 -2.07 1.16
CA ARG A 50 1.60 -2.66 2.34
C ARG A 50 0.80 -1.62 3.11
N LYS A 51 -0.16 -2.08 3.92
CA LYS A 51 -0.92 -1.19 4.79
C LYS A 51 0.02 -0.51 5.78
N ARG A 52 -0.07 0.82 5.87
CA ARG A 52 0.75 1.59 6.82
C ARG A 52 0.22 1.42 8.24
N LEU A 53 1.13 1.39 9.20
CA LEU A 53 0.80 1.21 10.61
C LEU A 53 -0.16 2.29 11.12
N ASN A 54 0.11 3.56 10.81
CA ASN A 54 -0.77 4.68 11.19
C ASN A 54 -2.19 4.51 10.64
N LYS A 55 -2.32 4.17 9.35
CA LYS A 55 -3.61 3.90 8.72
C LYS A 55 -4.34 2.73 9.37
N ALA A 56 -3.62 1.70 9.83
CA ALA A 56 -4.22 0.59 10.57
C ALA A 56 -4.75 1.03 11.95
N ILE A 57 -3.98 1.84 12.67
CA ILE A 57 -4.37 2.43 13.96
C ILE A 57 -5.61 3.31 13.80
N ASP A 58 -5.62 4.19 12.80
CA ASP A 58 -6.73 5.13 12.55
C ASP A 58 -8.01 4.37 12.19
N ASN A 59 -7.91 3.32 11.38
CA ASN A 59 -9.04 2.45 11.05
C ASN A 59 -9.58 1.72 12.28
N ALA A 60 -8.71 1.18 13.13
CA ALA A 60 -9.12 0.51 14.38
C ALA A 60 -9.83 1.48 15.33
N ARG A 61 -9.29 2.69 15.51
CA ARG A 61 -9.91 3.75 16.33
C ARG A 61 -11.27 4.16 15.79
N SER A 62 -11.37 4.40 14.48
CA SER A 62 -12.61 4.84 13.83
C SER A 62 -13.70 3.77 13.95
N SER A 63 -13.34 2.50 13.76
CA SER A 63 -14.25 1.36 13.94
C SER A 63 -14.75 1.28 15.39
N TRP A 64 -13.85 1.35 16.37
CA TRP A 64 -14.19 1.28 17.79
C TRP A 64 -15.17 2.39 18.21
N LEU A 65 -14.91 3.64 17.80
CA LEU A 65 -15.77 4.78 18.11
C LEU A 65 -17.14 4.66 17.42
N SER A 66 -17.18 4.19 16.17
CA SER A 66 -18.42 4.01 15.42
C SER A 66 -19.30 2.89 15.96
N SER A 67 -18.73 1.87 16.61
CA SER A 67 -19.48 0.78 17.22
C SER A 67 -20.03 1.11 18.62
N GLY A 68 -19.88 2.37 19.08
CA GLY A 68 -20.41 2.81 20.36
C GLY A 68 -19.66 2.20 21.55
N GLY A 69 -18.35 2.03 21.43
CA GLY A 69 -17.50 1.47 22.48
C GLY A 69 -17.75 2.15 23.83
N GLN A 70 -18.48 1.44 24.69
CA GLN A 70 -18.65 1.69 26.13
C GLN A 70 -17.69 0.78 26.89
#